data_AF-A0A5C7WDS1-F1
#
_entry.id   AF-A0A5C7WDS1-F1
#
_cell.length_a   1.000
_cell.length_b   1.000
_cell.length_c   1.000
_cell.angle_alpha   90.00
_cell.angle_beta   90.00
_cell.angle_gamma   90.00
#
_symmetry.space_group_name_H-M   'P 1'
#
loop_
_entity.id
_entity.type
_entity.pdbx_description
1 polymer ?
#
loop_
_entity_poly.entity_id
_entity_poly.type
_entity_poly.pdbx_seq_one_letter_code
_entity_poly.pdbx_strand_id
1 'polypeptide(L)' 'LEQGVAAAEPALAAWLAKAGMAHERRILRLPIAGLTWHYPEPEIVQLQFVLPAGCFATAVVRELVDLLPAGQTDSPCEF' A
#
# COMPACT_ATOMS: atom_id res chain seq x y z
N LEU A 1 0.47 7.39 -21.64
CA LEU A 1 -0.56 7.61 -20.60
C LEU A 1 -0.31 8.94 -19.88
N GLU A 2 0.80 9.09 -19.17
CA GLU A 2 1.14 10.29 -18.38
C GLU A 2 1.01 11.62 -19.13
N GLN A 3 1.71 11.77 -20.27
CA GLN A 3 1.63 12.99 -21.11
C GLN A 3 0.19 13.30 -21.57
N GLY A 4 -0.63 12.26 -21.77
CA GLY A 4 -2.04 12.43 -22.17
C GLY A 4 -2.90 12.97 -21.04
N VAL A 5 -2.69 12.51 -19.81
CA VAL A 5 -3.39 13.04 -18.62
C VAL A 5 -2.96 14.48 -18.33
N ALA A 6 -1.65 14.76 -18.42
CA ALA A 6 -1.13 16.12 -18.22
C ALA A 6 -1.68 17.11 -19.26
N ALA A 7 -1.85 16.68 -20.52
CA ALA A 7 -2.45 17.49 -21.57
C ALA A 7 -3.95 17.75 -21.36
N ALA A 8 -4.66 16.82 -20.72
CA ALA A 8 -6.07 16.99 -20.37
C ALA A 8 -6.29 18.00 -19.23
N GLU A 9 -5.30 18.16 -18.33
CA GLU A 9 -5.40 18.98 -17.12
C GLU A 9 -4.23 20.01 -16.99
N PRO A 10 -4.11 20.98 -17.93
CA PRO A 10 -2.94 21.87 -18.01
C PRO A 10 -2.79 22.81 -16.81
N ALA A 11 -3.89 23.23 -16.19
CA ALA A 11 -3.86 24.10 -15.02
C ALA A 11 -3.26 23.39 -13.79
N LEU A 12 -3.64 22.13 -13.58
CA LEU A 12 -3.12 21.30 -12.50
C LEU A 12 -1.63 21.00 -12.73
N ALA A 13 -1.23 20.65 -13.96
CA ALA A 13 0.17 20.40 -14.30
C ALA A 13 1.06 21.63 -14.03
N ALA A 14 0.61 22.82 -14.44
CA ALA A 14 1.33 24.07 -14.18
C ALA A 14 1.45 24.39 -12.68
N TRP A 15 0.39 24.13 -11.92
CA TRP A 15 0.40 24.33 -10.47
C TRP A 15 1.35 23.36 -9.76
N LEU A 16 1.33 22.07 -10.11
CA LEU A 16 2.24 21.06 -9.54
C LEU A 16 3.71 21.39 -9.83
N ALA A 17 4.01 21.87 -11.04
CA ALA A 17 5.35 22.33 -11.41
C ALA A 17 5.79 23.53 -10.54
N LYS A 18 4.89 24.49 -10.29
CA LYS A 18 5.16 25.64 -9.41
C LYS A 18 5.33 25.24 -7.94
N ALA A 19 4.62 24.21 -7.49
CA ALA A 19 4.75 23.67 -6.14
C ALA A 19 6.11 22.97 -5.89
N GLY A 20 6.94 22.80 -6.92
CA GLY A 20 8.29 22.25 -6.78
C GLY A 20 8.30 20.77 -6.35
N MET A 21 7.22 20.03 -6.59
CA MET A 21 7.16 18.62 -6.21
C MET A 21 8.16 17.81 -7.03
N ALA A 22 9.03 17.09 -6.34
CA ALA A 22 9.89 16.10 -6.98
C ALA A 22 9.01 15.02 -7.63
N HIS A 23 9.15 14.84 -8.94
CA HIS A 23 8.50 13.73 -9.63
C HIS A 23 9.20 12.44 -9.27
N GLU A 24 8.60 11.67 -8.37
CA GLU A 24 9.05 10.33 -8.02
C GLU A 24 8.19 9.30 -8.74
N ARG A 25 8.84 8.27 -9.30
CA ARG A 25 8.15 7.13 -9.90
C ARG A 25 8.06 6.02 -8.86
N ARG A 26 6.84 5.69 -8.44
CA ARG A 26 6.57 4.51 -7.60
C ARG A 26 5.99 3.37 -8.42
N ILE A 27 6.32 2.15 -8.03
CA ILE A 27 5.65 0.96 -8.55
C ILE A 27 4.16 1.02 -8.19
N LEU A 28 3.29 0.78 -9.19
CA LEU A 28 1.84 0.79 -8.98
C LEU A 28 1.30 -0.55 -8.48
N ARG A 29 2.09 -1.62 -8.65
CA ARG A 29 1.79 -2.97 -8.18
C ARG A 29 2.84 -3.36 -7.16
N LEU A 30 2.39 -3.93 -6.05
CA LEU A 30 3.25 -4.41 -4.98
C LEU A 30 3.73 -5.83 -5.29
N PRO A 31 5.02 -6.07 -5.56
CA PRO A 31 5.55 -7.42 -5.69
C PRO A 31 5.66 -8.03 -4.29
N ILE A 32 4.97 -9.16 -4.09
CA ILE A 32 5.03 -9.94 -2.85
C ILE A 32 5.90 -11.16 -3.13
N ALA A 33 7.01 -11.30 -2.40
CA ALA A 33 7.92 -12.43 -2.55
C ALA A 33 7.74 -13.43 -1.40
N GLY A 34 7.83 -14.72 -1.71
CA GLY A 34 7.84 -15.79 -0.70
C GLY A 34 6.59 -15.85 0.17
N LEU A 35 5.42 -15.55 -0.40
CA LEU A 35 4.15 -15.62 0.33
C LEU A 35 3.87 -17.07 0.76
N THR A 36 3.85 -17.30 2.07
CA THR A 36 3.39 -18.53 2.69
C THR A 36 2.35 -18.22 3.75
N TRP A 37 1.47 -19.17 4.01
CA TRP A 37 0.47 -19.07 5.06
C TRP A 37 0.19 -20.41 5.69
N HIS A 38 -0.25 -20.38 6.94
CA HIS A 38 -0.78 -21.55 7.64
C HIS A 38 -1.78 -21.11 8.72
N TYR A 39 -2.56 -22.08 9.19
CA TYR A 39 -3.51 -21.90 10.28
C TYR A 39 -2.96 -22.57 11.54
N PRO A 40 -2.26 -21.84 12.43
CA PRO A 40 -1.82 -22.40 13.70
C PRO A 40 -3.00 -22.81 14.58
N GLU A 41 -4.14 -22.12 14.44
CA GLU A 41 -5.42 -22.40 15.11
C GLU A 41 -6.57 -22.16 14.13
N PRO A 42 -7.78 -22.71 14.37
CA PRO A 42 -8.91 -22.61 13.42
C PRO A 42 -9.30 -21.17 13.03
N GLU A 43 -9.09 -20.20 13.93
CA GLU A 43 -9.47 -18.80 13.72
C GLU A 43 -8.27 -17.86 13.51
N ILE A 44 -7.06 -18.43 13.41
CA ILE A 44 -5.83 -17.66 13.24
C ILE A 44 -5.21 -18.00 11.90
N VAL A 45 -4.97 -16.99 11.06
CA VAL A 45 -4.14 -17.11 9.85
C VAL A 45 -2.81 -16.41 10.07
N GLN A 46 -1.72 -17.14 9.94
CA GLN A 46 -0.38 -16.57 9.97
C GLN A 46 0.16 -16.43 8.55
N LEU A 47 0.58 -15.21 8.19
CA LEU A 47 1.14 -14.88 6.90
C LEU A 47 2.64 -14.59 7.02
N GLN A 48 3.44 -15.05 6.06
CA GLN A 48 4.84 -14.68 5.92
C GLN A 48 5.12 -14.30 4.48
N PHE A 49 5.78 -13.15 4.28
CA PHE A 49 6.14 -12.63 2.96
C PHE A 49 7.21 -11.54 3.09
N VAL A 50 7.86 -11.21 1.98
CA VAL A 50 8.85 -10.13 1.89
C VAL A 50 8.32 -9.04 0.96
N LEU A 51 8.45 -7.78 1.39
CA LEU A 51 8.10 -6.59 0.61
C LEU A 51 9.34 -5.74 0.33
N PRO A 52 9.37 -4.99 -0.80
CA PRO A 52 10.39 -3.98 -1.02
C PRO A 52 10.36 -2.88 0.03
N ALA A 53 11.50 -2.21 0.22
CA ALA A 53 11.57 -1.02 1.07
C ALA A 53 10.55 0.04 0.64
N GLY A 54 9.92 0.70 1.61
CA GLY A 54 8.89 1.73 1.36
C GLY A 54 7.49 1.18 1.05
N CYS A 55 7.29 -0.14 1.16
CA CYS A 55 5.98 -0.78 1.04
C CYS A 55 5.45 -1.22 2.42
N PHE A 56 4.12 -1.29 2.57
CA PHE A 56 3.47 -1.60 3.85
C PHE A 56 2.77 -2.96 3.81
N ALA A 57 2.95 -3.77 4.85
CA ALA A 57 2.24 -5.04 5.02
C ALA A 57 0.72 -4.88 5.07
N THR A 58 0.24 -3.74 5.59
CA THR A 58 -1.19 -3.39 5.62
C THR A 58 -1.82 -3.33 4.23
N ALA A 59 -1.05 -3.00 3.19
CA ALA A 59 -1.52 -3.04 1.81
C ALA A 59 -1.83 -4.47 1.35
N VAL A 60 -1.10 -5.48 1.86
CA VAL A 60 -1.40 -6.88 1.58
C VAL A 60 -2.65 -7.32 2.35
N VAL A 61 -2.70 -7.02 3.66
CA VAL A 61 -3.82 -7.42 4.53
C VAL A 61 -5.15 -6.86 4.02
N ARG A 62 -5.16 -5.58 3.59
CA ARG A 62 -6.34 -4.92 3.04
C ARG A 62 -6.93 -5.62 1.81
N GLU A 63 -6.12 -6.32 1.02
CA GLU A 63 -6.59 -7.05 -0.17
C GLU A 63 -7.11 -8.45 0.17
N LEU A 64 -6.89 -8.93 1.40
CA LEU A 64 -7.28 -10.28 1.84
C LEU A 64 -8.55 -10.28 2.69
N VAL A 65 -8.86 -9.18 3.37
CA VAL A 65 -9.98 -9.09 4.31
C VAL A 65 -10.73 -7.77 4.17
N ASP A 66 -12.03 -7.82 4.45
CA ASP A 66 -12.81 -6.61 4.67
C ASP A 66 -12.46 -6.02 6.05
N LEU A 67 -11.77 -4.88 6.03
CA LEU A 67 -11.41 -4.17 7.25
C LEU A 67 -12.63 -3.41 7.76
N LEU A 68 -13.11 -3.79 8.94
CA LEU A 68 -14.09 -3.00 9.69
C LEU A 68 -13.38 -1.81 10.36
N PRO A 69 -14.12 -0.73 10.67
CA PRO A 69 -13.57 0.40 11.40
C PRO A 69 -12.88 -0.07 12.69
N ALA A 70 -11.65 0.37 12.91
CA ALA A 70 -10.93 0.04 14.12
C ALA A 70 -11.64 0.67 15.33
N GLY A 71 -12.11 -0.17 16.25
CA GLY A 71 -12.41 0.24 17.62
C GLY A 71 -11.12 0.46 18.43
N GLN A 72 -11.25 0.68 19.73
CA GLN A 72 -10.08 0.68 20.62
C GLN A 72 -9.47 -0.72 20.66
N THR A 73 -8.17 -0.83 20.37
CA THR A 73 -7.42 -2.09 20.44
C THR A 73 -6.77 -2.21 21.82
N ASP A 74 -7.13 -3.25 22.57
CA ASP A 74 -6.63 -3.51 23.93
C ASP A 74 -5.18 -4.02 23.96
N SER A 75 -4.61 -4.42 22.81
CA SER A 75 -3.26 -4.96 22.72
C SER A 75 -2.35 -4.04 21.90
N PRO A 76 -1.22 -3.58 22.46
CA PRO A 76 -0.22 -2.86 21.68
C PRO A 76 0.41 -3.81 20.65
N CYS A 77 0.66 -3.31 19.44
CA CYS A 77 1.51 -4.00 18.47
C CYS A 77 2.95 -3.97 18.99
N GLU A 78 3.43 -5.08 19.55
CA GLU A 78 4.85 -5.27 19.84
C GLU A 78 5.58 -5.64 18.53
N PHE A 79 6.70 -4.97 18.26
CA PHE A 79 7.56 -5.17 17.10
C PHE A 79 8.60 -6.25 17.37
#